data_AF-L8YEA2-F1
#
_entry.id   AF-L8YEA2-F1
#
_cell.length_a   1.000
_cell.length_b   1.000
_cell.length_c   1.000
_cell.angle_alpha   90.00
_cell.angle_beta   90.00
_cell.angle_gamma   90.00
#
_symmetry.space_group_name_H-M   'P 1'
#
loop_
_entity.id
_entity.type
_entity.pdbx_description
1 polymer ?
#
loop_
_entity_poly.entity_id
_entity_poly.type
_entity_poly.pdbx_seq_one_letter_code
_entity_poly.pdbx_strand_id
1 'polypeptide(L)'
;LLLAATLVLLHHGTLARNLPTAMPGPGKFGCLSHSQNLLTAISNTLQKARKNLEFYSCTSEEIDHEDITKDKTSTVKACLPLELITNESCLASRETSFKTNGSCLAPEKTSHMMTLCLSSIYEDLKMYQVEFKAINAQLWMDPERQILLDQNMLTAIDELMQALNFNSDTVPRSYSLEEPDFYKTKIKLCILLHAFRVRAVTIDRVMSYLNTS
;
A
#
# COMPACT_ATOMS: atom_id res chain seq x y z
N LEU A 1 3.49 -57.20 -62.83
CA LEU A 1 3.35 -55.74 -62.63
C LEU A 1 3.01 -55.50 -61.17
N LEU A 2 4.04 -55.14 -60.40
CA LEU A 2 4.01 -54.61 -59.03
C LEU A 2 3.24 -53.27 -59.01
N LEU A 3 2.68 -52.67 -57.95
CA LEU A 3 2.82 -52.74 -56.49
C LEU A 3 1.63 -51.93 -55.91
N ALA A 4 1.13 -52.30 -54.72
CA ALA A 4 0.19 -51.48 -53.93
C ALA A 4 0.92 -50.30 -53.25
N ALA A 5 0.28 -49.12 -53.15
CA ALA A 5 0.48 -48.18 -52.04
C ALA A 5 -0.52 -47.01 -52.08
N THR A 6 -1.15 -46.78 -50.93
CA THR A 6 -2.06 -45.69 -50.54
C THR A 6 -1.32 -44.41 -50.07
N LEU A 7 -2.10 -43.32 -49.86
CA LEU A 7 -1.83 -42.10 -49.04
C LEU A 7 -0.97 -41.00 -49.73
N VAL A 8 -1.15 -39.67 -49.54
CA VAL A 8 -1.63 -38.84 -48.42
C VAL A 8 -2.15 -37.50 -49.01
N LEU A 9 -3.31 -36.98 -48.55
CA LEU A 9 -3.66 -35.56 -48.68
C LEU A 9 -2.85 -34.76 -47.64
N LEU A 10 -1.92 -33.90 -48.07
CA LEU A 10 -1.23 -32.95 -47.21
C LEU A 10 -2.16 -31.77 -46.88
N HIS A 11 -2.94 -31.90 -45.80
CA HIS A 11 -3.52 -30.73 -45.15
C HIS A 11 -2.43 -30.03 -44.36
N HIS A 12 -2.09 -28.81 -44.77
CA HIS A 12 -1.18 -27.92 -44.05
C HIS A 12 -1.86 -27.49 -42.73
N GLY A 13 -1.63 -28.26 -41.67
CA GLY A 13 -1.90 -27.83 -40.31
C GLY A 13 -0.78 -26.89 -39.86
N THR A 14 -1.04 -25.59 -39.89
CA THR A 14 -0.25 -24.61 -39.14
C THR A 14 -0.39 -24.94 -37.66
N LEU A 15 0.61 -25.61 -37.10
CA LEU A 15 0.76 -25.82 -35.66
C LEU A 15 1.10 -24.47 -35.02
N ALA A 16 0.09 -23.64 -34.79
CA ALA A 16 0.19 -22.49 -33.92
C ALA A 16 0.51 -23.02 -32.52
N ARG A 17 1.78 -22.94 -32.15
CA ARG A 17 2.26 -23.23 -30.82
C ARG A 17 1.66 -22.18 -29.89
N ASN A 18 0.51 -22.47 -29.32
CA ASN A 18 -0.06 -21.70 -28.22
C ASN A 18 0.94 -21.80 -27.06
N LEU A 19 1.84 -20.82 -26.96
CA LEU A 19 2.55 -20.59 -25.72
C LEU A 19 1.48 -20.39 -24.65
N PRO A 20 1.57 -21.02 -23.48
CA PRO A 20 0.78 -20.60 -22.34
C PRO A 20 1.14 -19.15 -22.08
N THR A 21 0.22 -18.23 -22.39
CA THR A 21 0.27 -16.88 -21.83
C THR A 21 0.33 -17.07 -20.33
N ALA A 22 1.44 -16.68 -19.71
CA ALA A 22 1.59 -16.69 -18.27
C ALA A 22 0.48 -15.80 -17.70
N MET A 23 -0.59 -16.40 -17.19
CA MET A 23 -1.58 -15.65 -16.43
C MET A 23 -0.86 -15.08 -15.21
N PRO A 24 -0.95 -13.77 -14.96
CA PRO A 24 -0.49 -13.20 -13.70
C PRO A 24 -1.14 -13.99 -12.56
N GLY A 25 -0.34 -14.54 -11.66
CA GLY A 25 -0.89 -15.24 -10.49
C GLY A 25 -1.86 -14.34 -9.72
N PRO A 26 -2.88 -14.90 -9.06
CA PRO A 26 -3.94 -14.14 -8.40
C PRO A 26 -3.45 -13.07 -7.40
N GLY A 27 -2.21 -13.15 -6.91
CA GLY A 27 -1.59 -12.15 -6.03
C GLY A 27 -1.21 -10.81 -6.69
N LYS A 28 -0.90 -10.76 -8.00
CA LYS A 28 -0.42 -9.53 -8.68
C LYS A 28 -1.49 -8.44 -8.77
N PHE A 29 -2.68 -8.80 -9.24
CA PHE A 29 -3.80 -7.86 -9.36
C PHE A 29 -4.38 -7.47 -8.00
N GLY A 30 -4.22 -8.33 -6.99
CA GLY A 30 -4.68 -8.07 -5.62
C GLY A 30 -4.04 -6.81 -5.05
N CYS A 31 -2.71 -6.73 -5.03
CA CYS A 31 -2.02 -5.63 -4.33
C CYS A 31 -2.26 -4.25 -4.96
N LEU A 32 -2.32 -4.15 -6.31
CA LEU A 32 -2.68 -2.90 -6.99
C LEU A 32 -4.14 -2.51 -6.73
N SER A 33 -5.06 -3.47 -6.79
CA SER A 33 -6.47 -3.22 -6.48
C SER A 33 -6.63 -2.71 -5.04
N HIS A 34 -5.98 -3.36 -4.06
CA HIS A 34 -6.01 -2.94 -2.67
C HIS A 34 -5.34 -1.56 -2.46
N SER A 35 -4.25 -1.23 -3.17
CA SER A 35 -3.64 0.11 -3.07
C SER A 35 -4.54 1.21 -3.62
N GLN A 36 -5.22 0.96 -4.74
CA GLN A 36 -6.17 1.89 -5.34
C GLN A 36 -7.40 2.09 -4.45
N ASN A 37 -7.90 1.00 -3.86
CA ASN A 37 -9.00 1.04 -2.89
C ASN A 37 -8.60 1.84 -1.65
N LEU A 38 -7.40 1.62 -1.11
CA LEU A 38 -6.87 2.40 0.00
C LEU A 38 -6.79 3.90 -0.34
N LEU A 39 -6.19 4.25 -1.48
CA LEU A 39 -6.06 5.63 -1.94
C LEU A 39 -7.42 6.33 -2.13
N THR A 40 -8.41 5.59 -2.63
CA THR A 40 -9.79 6.07 -2.78
C THR A 40 -10.44 6.29 -1.42
N ALA A 41 -10.36 5.30 -0.52
CA ALA A 41 -10.96 5.38 0.80
C ALA A 41 -10.37 6.52 1.66
N ILE A 42 -9.04 6.71 1.64
CA ILE A 42 -8.38 7.81 2.35
C ILE A 42 -8.76 9.17 1.76
N SER A 43 -8.83 9.28 0.42
CA SER A 43 -9.20 10.54 -0.24
C SER A 43 -10.63 10.94 0.09
N ASN A 44 -11.56 9.99 0.07
CA ASN A 44 -12.96 10.22 0.45
C ASN A 44 -13.08 10.60 1.94
N THR A 45 -12.35 9.94 2.82
CA THR A 45 -12.35 10.23 4.26
C THR A 45 -11.77 11.62 4.53
N LEU A 46 -10.66 11.97 3.88
CA LEU A 46 -10.06 13.31 3.98
C LEU A 46 -11.01 14.40 3.46
N GLN A 47 -11.73 14.15 2.36
CA GLN A 47 -12.73 15.08 1.85
C GLN A 47 -13.88 15.28 2.85
N LYS A 48 -14.38 14.20 3.46
CA LYS A 48 -15.39 14.28 4.54
C LYS A 48 -14.86 15.07 5.74
N ALA A 49 -13.62 14.83 6.17
CA ALA A 49 -12.98 15.56 7.26
C ALA A 49 -12.89 17.06 6.99
N ARG A 50 -12.37 17.46 5.82
CA ARG A 50 -12.30 18.88 5.41
C ARG A 50 -13.66 19.57 5.43
N LYS A 51 -14.72 18.87 5.03
CA LYS A 51 -16.08 19.41 5.02
C LYS A 51 -16.68 19.54 6.42
N ASN A 52 -16.54 18.51 7.25
CA ASN A 52 -17.21 18.45 8.54
C ASN A 52 -16.43 19.15 9.66
N LEU A 53 -15.13 19.35 9.46
CA LEU A 53 -14.23 19.98 10.43
C LEU A 53 -13.76 21.35 9.92
N GLU A 54 -14.62 22.12 9.26
CA GLU A 54 -14.23 23.38 8.61
C GLU A 54 -13.57 24.42 9.55
N PHE A 55 -13.91 24.39 10.85
CA PHE A 55 -13.33 25.28 11.88
C PHE A 55 -12.07 24.72 12.55
N TYR A 56 -11.65 23.52 12.15
CA TYR A 56 -10.43 22.87 12.60
C TYR A 56 -9.49 22.92 11.41
N SER A 57 -8.31 23.52 11.53
CA SER A 57 -7.34 23.75 10.44
C SER A 57 -6.93 22.49 9.66
N CYS A 58 -7.85 22.01 8.81
CA CYS A 58 -7.82 20.75 8.09
C CYS A 58 -7.50 20.96 6.61
N THR A 59 -7.20 22.19 6.19
CA THR A 59 -6.72 22.53 4.86
C THR A 59 -5.26 22.09 4.70
N SER A 60 -4.76 22.01 3.46
CA SER A 60 -3.37 21.55 3.25
C SER A 60 -2.36 22.61 3.69
N GLU A 61 -2.78 23.87 3.70
CA GLU A 61 -1.95 25.05 3.94
C GLU A 61 -1.77 25.36 5.42
N GLU A 62 -2.76 24.98 6.25
CA GLU A 62 -2.77 25.29 7.69
C GLU A 62 -2.27 24.13 8.55
N ILE A 63 -2.14 22.94 7.97
CA ILE A 63 -1.86 21.73 8.74
C ILE A 63 -0.37 21.42 8.79
N ASP A 64 0.13 21.08 9.98
CA ASP A 64 1.48 20.55 10.11
C ASP A 64 1.55 19.19 9.41
N HIS A 65 2.46 19.05 8.44
CA HIS A 65 2.64 17.82 7.67
C HIS A 65 3.54 16.84 8.44
N GLU A 66 3.12 16.47 9.65
CA GLU A 66 3.86 15.53 10.49
C GLU A 66 3.84 14.12 9.86
N ASP A 67 5.03 13.64 9.48
CA ASP A 67 5.23 12.27 9.04
C ASP A 67 5.51 11.36 10.25
N ILE A 68 4.49 10.66 10.73
CA ILE A 68 4.61 9.78 11.91
C ILE A 68 5.56 8.59 11.71
N THR A 69 5.91 8.29 10.46
CA THR A 69 6.85 7.21 10.10
C THR A 69 8.27 7.73 9.90
N LYS A 70 8.49 9.04 10.02
CA LYS A 70 9.81 9.68 9.99
C LYS A 70 10.75 8.99 10.98
N ASP A 71 11.95 8.66 10.50
CA ASP A 71 13.03 7.97 11.22
C ASP A 71 12.68 6.55 11.72
N LYS A 72 11.44 6.07 11.51
CA LYS A 72 10.98 4.72 11.89
C LYS A 72 10.93 3.76 10.71
N THR A 73 10.61 4.27 9.52
CA THR A 73 10.73 3.51 8.27
C THR A 73 11.57 4.25 7.26
N SER A 74 12.13 3.47 6.33
CA SER A 74 12.88 4.01 5.21
C SER A 74 12.07 3.96 3.92
N THR A 75 10.73 3.98 3.95
CA THR A 75 9.90 3.74 2.76
C THR A 75 10.25 4.64 1.59
N VAL A 76 10.48 5.95 1.83
CA VAL A 76 10.91 6.90 0.78
C VAL A 76 12.22 6.46 0.11
N LYS A 77 13.16 5.96 0.91
CA LYS A 77 14.47 5.50 0.45
C LYS A 77 14.41 4.12 -0.22
N ALA A 78 13.69 3.19 0.40
CA ALA A 78 13.64 1.79 0.01
C ALA A 78 12.81 1.56 -1.26
N CYS A 79 11.82 2.42 -1.52
CA CYS A 79 10.90 2.30 -2.65
C CYS A 79 11.31 3.11 -3.89
N LEU A 80 12.54 3.62 -3.95
CA LEU A 80 13.01 4.30 -5.16
C LEU A 80 13.14 3.28 -6.31
N PRO A 81 12.52 3.52 -7.48
CA PRO A 81 12.71 2.69 -8.66
C PRO A 81 14.19 2.50 -9.01
N LEU A 82 14.57 1.29 -9.45
CA LEU A 82 15.95 0.94 -9.75
C LEU A 82 16.57 1.86 -10.82
N GLU A 83 15.76 2.32 -11.77
CA GLU A 83 16.14 3.24 -12.84
C GLU A 83 16.52 4.64 -12.32
N LEU A 84 16.07 5.00 -11.12
CA LEU A 84 16.37 6.28 -10.47
C LEU A 84 17.55 6.20 -9.49
N ILE A 85 18.02 4.99 -9.16
CA ILE A 85 19.16 4.76 -8.25
C ILE A 85 20.51 4.96 -8.96
N THR A 86 20.56 4.78 -10.28
CA THR A 86 21.78 4.96 -11.10
C THR A 86 22.26 6.40 -11.17
N ASN A 87 21.38 7.36 -10.88
CA ASN A 87 21.78 8.73 -10.60
C ASN A 87 22.18 8.81 -9.12
N GLU A 88 23.49 8.67 -8.87
CA GLU A 88 24.13 8.72 -7.54
C GLU A 88 23.77 9.96 -6.70
N SER A 89 23.08 10.95 -7.27
CA SER A 89 22.56 12.13 -6.56
C SER A 89 21.43 11.81 -5.59
N CYS A 90 20.69 10.71 -5.78
CA CYS A 90 19.52 10.44 -4.96
C CYS A 90 19.87 9.83 -3.59
N LEU A 91 20.79 8.85 -3.47
CA LEU A 91 21.05 8.13 -2.20
C LEU A 91 22.39 7.38 -2.10
N ALA A 92 23.10 7.52 -0.96
CA ALA A 92 24.11 6.57 -0.49
C ALA A 92 23.44 5.38 0.25
N SER A 93 23.54 4.17 -0.29
CA SER A 93 22.86 2.99 0.23
C SER A 93 23.60 2.34 1.40
N ARG A 94 22.87 1.98 2.47
CA ARG A 94 23.31 1.06 3.52
C ARG A 94 22.33 -0.11 3.49
N GLU A 95 22.80 -1.28 3.11
CA GLU A 95 21.98 -2.49 3.00
C GLU A 95 21.60 -3.01 4.39
N THR A 96 20.30 -3.17 4.62
CA THR A 96 19.78 -3.98 5.73
C THR A 96 19.12 -5.19 5.12
N SER A 97 19.55 -6.40 5.46
CA SER A 97 18.98 -7.63 4.91
C SER A 97 17.75 -8.07 5.68
N PHE A 98 16.60 -8.24 5.00
CA PHE A 98 15.44 -8.93 5.57
C PHE A 98 14.95 -10.02 4.61
N LYS A 99 14.77 -11.25 5.12
CA LYS A 99 14.21 -12.39 4.38
C LYS A 99 12.72 -12.51 4.68
N THR A 100 11.88 -11.97 3.80
CA THR A 100 10.44 -12.26 3.81
C THR A 100 9.92 -12.40 2.37
N ASN A 101 9.13 -13.44 2.10
CA ASN A 101 8.50 -13.67 0.80
C ASN A 101 7.18 -12.88 0.73
N GLY A 102 7.23 -11.64 0.23
CA GLY A 102 6.02 -10.82 0.01
C GLY A 102 5.19 -11.29 -1.19
N SER A 103 3.88 -11.41 -1.05
CA SER A 103 2.99 -12.01 -2.09
C SER A 103 2.77 -11.12 -3.33
N CYS A 104 3.07 -9.82 -3.22
CA CYS A 104 2.93 -8.84 -4.29
C CYS A 104 4.08 -8.89 -5.33
N LEU A 105 5.11 -9.73 -5.12
CA LEU A 105 6.27 -9.83 -6.01
C LEU A 105 6.07 -10.91 -7.07
N ALA A 106 6.42 -10.60 -8.32
CA ALA A 106 6.54 -11.59 -9.38
C ALA A 106 7.72 -12.55 -9.09
N PRO A 107 7.59 -13.87 -9.34
CA PRO A 107 8.69 -14.84 -9.16
C PRO A 107 9.95 -14.52 -9.96
N GLU A 108 9.81 -13.81 -11.10
CA GLU A 108 10.92 -13.52 -12.02
C GLU A 108 11.66 -12.20 -11.72
N LYS A 109 11.17 -11.36 -10.78
CA LYS A 109 11.69 -9.99 -10.56
C LYS A 109 11.87 -9.61 -9.08
N THR A 110 12.22 -10.57 -8.24
CA THR A 110 12.42 -10.35 -6.79
C THR A 110 13.80 -9.74 -6.52
N SER A 111 13.94 -8.40 -6.58
CA SER A 111 15.13 -7.71 -6.06
C SER A 111 15.04 -7.54 -4.54
N HIS A 112 16.15 -7.73 -3.84
CA HIS A 112 16.27 -7.47 -2.40
C HIS A 112 15.79 -6.06 -2.01
N MET A 113 16.06 -5.05 -2.85
CA MET A 113 15.59 -3.68 -2.64
C MET A 113 14.05 -3.60 -2.65
N MET A 114 13.40 -4.35 -3.52
CA MET A 114 11.94 -4.34 -3.60
C MET A 114 11.29 -5.05 -2.41
N THR A 115 11.91 -6.13 -1.92
CA THR A 115 11.48 -6.76 -0.65
C THR A 115 11.57 -5.78 0.51
N LEU A 116 12.64 -4.97 0.59
CA LEU A 116 12.77 -3.93 1.62
C LEU A 116 11.74 -2.82 1.47
N CYS A 117 11.43 -2.40 0.23
CA CYS A 117 10.35 -1.45 -0.03
C CYS A 117 9.02 -1.96 0.52
N LEU A 118 8.61 -3.17 0.12
CA LEU A 118 7.33 -3.74 0.53
C LEU A 118 7.25 -3.97 2.05
N SER A 119 8.35 -4.40 2.67
CA SER A 119 8.42 -4.51 4.13
C SER A 119 8.27 -3.14 4.82
N SER A 120 8.88 -2.09 4.27
CA SER A 120 8.76 -0.72 4.82
C SER A 120 7.33 -0.19 4.65
N ILE A 121 6.69 -0.47 3.52
CA ILE A 121 5.26 -0.15 3.29
C ILE A 121 4.38 -0.84 4.32
N TYR A 122 4.62 -2.12 4.61
CA TYR A 122 3.85 -2.85 5.60
C TYR A 122 3.97 -2.23 7.00
N GLU A 123 5.17 -1.82 7.42
CA GLU A 123 5.38 -1.16 8.72
C GLU A 123 4.73 0.23 8.77
N ASP A 124 4.75 0.99 7.67
CA ASP A 124 3.99 2.25 7.57
C ASP A 124 2.49 2.00 7.78
N LEU A 125 1.91 1.04 7.05
CA LEU A 125 0.49 0.69 7.16
C LEU A 125 0.12 0.31 8.58
N LYS A 126 0.95 -0.50 9.25
CA LYS A 126 0.77 -0.90 10.65
C LYS A 126 0.75 0.29 11.59
N MET A 127 1.67 1.25 11.45
CA MET A 127 1.71 2.45 12.27
C MET A 127 0.46 3.31 12.09
N TYR A 128 0.07 3.57 10.84
CA TYR A 128 -1.17 4.32 10.56
C TYR A 128 -2.41 3.59 11.06
N GLN A 129 -2.49 2.27 10.91
CA GLN A 129 -3.61 1.45 11.39
C GLN A 129 -3.82 1.62 12.90
N VAL A 130 -2.75 1.55 13.69
CA VAL A 130 -2.77 1.72 15.15
C VAL A 130 -3.29 3.11 15.52
N GLU A 131 -2.76 4.16 14.91
CA GLU A 131 -3.18 5.54 15.17
C GLU A 131 -4.64 5.78 14.79
N PHE A 132 -5.08 5.32 13.62
CA PHE A 132 -6.46 5.48 13.18
C PHE A 132 -7.45 4.69 14.04
N LYS A 133 -7.08 3.48 14.51
CA LYS A 133 -7.91 2.71 15.46
C LYS A 133 -8.06 3.45 16.79
N ALA A 134 -6.98 4.04 17.30
CA ALA A 134 -7.02 4.83 18.54
C ALA A 134 -7.89 6.09 18.38
N ILE A 135 -7.72 6.84 17.29
CA ILE A 135 -8.56 8.01 16.98
C ILE A 135 -10.02 7.62 16.82
N ASN A 136 -10.33 6.54 16.09
CA ASN A 136 -11.69 6.06 15.91
C ASN A 136 -12.36 5.77 17.26
N ALA A 137 -11.66 5.06 18.16
CA ALA A 137 -12.16 4.77 19.50
C ALA A 137 -12.51 6.04 20.30
N GLN A 138 -11.70 7.10 20.17
CA GLN A 138 -11.99 8.39 20.81
C GLN A 138 -13.16 9.12 20.15
N LEU A 139 -13.24 9.14 18.81
CA LEU A 139 -14.34 9.79 18.08
C LEU A 139 -15.70 9.14 18.36
N TRP A 140 -15.73 7.84 18.66
CA TRP A 140 -16.97 7.16 19.09
C TRP A 140 -17.52 7.68 20.42
N MET A 141 -16.64 8.24 21.27
CA MET A 141 -16.99 8.81 22.57
C MET A 141 -17.31 10.31 22.48
N ASP A 142 -17.07 10.97 21.34
CA ASP A 142 -17.37 12.39 21.14
C ASP A 142 -18.90 12.59 21.15
N PRO A 143 -19.45 13.39 22.08
CA PRO A 143 -20.89 13.67 22.11
C PRO A 143 -21.37 14.46 20.89
N GLU A 144 -20.51 15.26 20.25
CA GLU A 144 -20.89 16.08 19.09
C GLU A 144 -20.96 15.26 17.80
N ARG A 145 -20.19 14.17 17.70
CA ARG A 145 -20.14 13.26 16.54
C ARG A 145 -20.00 13.98 15.18
N GLN A 146 -19.24 15.08 15.14
CA GLN A 146 -19.03 15.87 13.91
C GLN A 146 -18.40 15.02 12.79
N ILE A 147 -17.59 14.04 13.16
CA ILE A 147 -16.96 13.10 12.23
C ILE A 147 -16.87 11.71 12.85
N LEU A 148 -17.04 10.70 11.99
CA LEU A 148 -16.70 9.31 12.27
C LEU A 148 -15.66 8.88 11.24
N LEU A 149 -14.70 8.05 11.67
CA LEU A 149 -13.72 7.49 10.75
C LEU A 149 -14.41 6.47 9.85
N ASP A 150 -14.15 6.54 8.55
CA ASP A 150 -14.76 5.62 7.58
C ASP A 150 -14.22 4.20 7.79
N GLN A 151 -15.12 3.25 8.11
CA GLN A 151 -14.72 1.86 8.33
C GLN A 151 -14.09 1.24 7.08
N ASN A 152 -14.50 1.68 5.88
CA ASN A 152 -13.91 1.19 4.63
C ASN A 152 -12.42 1.56 4.52
N MET A 153 -12.02 2.70 5.10
CA MET A 153 -10.61 3.10 5.14
C MET A 153 -9.80 2.16 6.04
N LEU A 154 -10.30 1.84 7.23
CA LEU A 154 -9.63 0.88 8.12
C LEU A 154 -9.55 -0.51 7.48
N THR A 155 -10.63 -0.98 6.86
CA THR A 155 -10.65 -2.26 6.14
C THR A 155 -9.66 -2.27 4.97
N ALA A 156 -9.56 -1.19 4.19
CA ALA A 156 -8.60 -1.12 3.08
C ALA A 156 -7.14 -1.18 3.54
N ILE A 157 -6.83 -0.64 4.74
CA ILE A 157 -5.51 -0.82 5.36
C ILE A 157 -5.28 -2.30 5.67
N ASP A 158 -6.24 -2.96 6.33
CA ASP A 158 -6.15 -4.36 6.74
C ASP A 158 -5.98 -5.29 5.53
N GLU A 159 -6.77 -5.08 4.47
CA GLU A 159 -6.70 -5.85 3.23
C GLU A 159 -5.34 -5.71 2.54
N LEU A 160 -4.81 -4.49 2.45
CA LEU A 160 -3.50 -4.29 1.83
C LEU A 160 -2.37 -4.91 2.66
N MET A 161 -2.44 -4.79 3.99
CA MET A 161 -1.48 -5.45 4.88
C MET A 161 -1.52 -6.98 4.72
N GLN A 162 -2.72 -7.57 4.62
CA GLN A 162 -2.90 -9.00 4.38
C GLN A 162 -2.34 -9.42 3.02
N ALA A 163 -2.61 -8.64 1.96
CA ALA A 163 -2.11 -8.92 0.61
C ALA A 163 -0.57 -8.88 0.53
N LEU A 164 0.07 -7.97 1.28
CA LEU A 164 1.52 -7.89 1.37
C LEU A 164 2.13 -9.13 2.06
N ASN A 165 1.40 -9.73 3.00
CA ASN A 165 1.73 -10.98 3.69
C ASN A 165 3.11 -10.96 4.40
N PHE A 166 3.43 -9.85 5.07
CA PHE A 166 4.59 -9.78 5.97
C PHE A 166 4.15 -10.13 7.39
N ASN A 167 4.95 -10.96 8.05
CA ASN A 167 4.80 -11.21 9.48
C ASN A 167 5.64 -10.18 10.23
N SER A 168 5.02 -9.47 11.16
CA SER A 168 5.72 -8.62 12.12
C SER A 168 5.14 -8.90 13.51
N ASP A 169 5.99 -8.88 14.52
CA ASP A 169 5.52 -8.98 15.89
C ASP A 169 4.69 -7.72 16.23
N THR A 170 3.44 -7.93 16.64
CA THR A 170 2.60 -6.86 17.17
C THR A 170 3.07 -6.57 18.59
N VAL A 171 3.89 -5.54 18.77
CA VAL A 171 4.12 -4.99 20.11
C VAL A 171 2.83 -4.29 20.52
N PRO A 172 2.12 -4.76 21.57
CA PRO A 172 0.94 -4.06 22.05
C PRO A 172 1.40 -2.72 22.60
N ARG A 173 1.03 -1.63 21.92
CA ARG A 173 1.20 -0.30 22.50
C ARG A 173 0.13 -0.16 23.58
N SER A 174 0.54 -0.09 24.84
CA SER A 174 -0.35 0.30 25.92
C SER A 174 -0.75 1.75 25.70
N TYR A 175 -2.02 1.99 25.39
CA TYR A 175 -2.56 3.34 25.36
C TYR A 175 -2.69 3.81 26.81
N SER A 176 -2.05 4.93 27.16
CA SER A 176 -2.45 5.62 28.38
C SER A 176 -3.86 6.15 28.14
N LEU A 177 -4.78 5.73 29.00
CA LEU A 177 -6.12 6.30 29.09
C LEU A 177 -6.00 7.70 29.72
N GLU A 178 -5.43 8.64 28.97
CA GLU A 178 -5.70 10.05 29.23
C GLU A 178 -7.14 10.34 28.78
N GLU A 179 -7.79 11.28 29.48
CA GLU A 179 -9.14 11.73 29.13
C GLU A 179 -9.14 12.25 27.68
N PRO A 180 -10.09 11.83 26.83
CA PRO A 180 -10.05 12.15 25.41
C PRO A 180 -10.31 13.64 25.18
N ASP A 181 -9.28 14.35 24.71
CA ASP A 181 -9.42 15.69 24.16
C ASP A 181 -9.94 15.58 22.72
N PHE A 182 -11.25 15.70 22.54
CA PHE A 182 -11.89 15.56 21.22
C PHE A 182 -11.43 16.63 20.22
N TYR A 183 -11.11 17.86 20.68
CA TYR A 183 -10.62 18.90 19.80
C TYR A 183 -9.25 18.51 19.22
N LYS A 184 -8.31 18.13 20.11
CA LYS A 184 -6.98 17.67 19.72
C LYS A 184 -7.04 16.42 18.84
N THR A 185 -7.98 15.52 19.11
CA THR A 185 -8.18 14.30 18.31
C THR A 185 -8.69 14.61 16.89
N LYS A 186 -9.59 15.59 16.72
CA LYS A 186 -10.04 16.04 15.40
C LYS A 186 -8.91 16.71 14.60
N ILE A 187 -8.09 17.53 15.26
CA ILE A 187 -6.89 18.13 14.63
C ILE A 187 -5.90 17.03 14.22
N LYS A 188 -5.59 16.10 15.12
CA LYS A 188 -4.69 14.97 14.84
C LYS A 188 -5.22 14.10 13.70
N LEU A 189 -6.53 13.84 13.64
CA LEU A 189 -7.15 13.13 12.53
C LEU A 189 -6.84 13.82 11.20
N CYS A 190 -7.04 15.13 11.10
CA CYS A 190 -6.73 15.86 9.88
C CYS A 190 -5.25 15.72 9.48
N ILE A 191 -4.32 15.90 10.42
CA ILE A 191 -2.86 15.78 10.18
C ILE A 191 -2.56 14.42 9.57
N LEU A 192 -3.05 13.35 10.21
CA LEU A 192 -2.81 11.98 9.77
C LEU A 192 -3.48 11.66 8.43
N LEU A 193 -4.69 12.14 8.16
CA LEU A 193 -5.38 11.88 6.89
C LEU A 193 -4.61 12.49 5.71
N HIS A 194 -4.05 13.70 5.87
CA HIS A 194 -3.22 14.32 4.83
C HIS A 194 -1.91 13.57 4.64
N ALA A 195 -1.15 13.33 5.72
CA ALA A 195 0.12 12.61 5.66
C ALA A 195 -0.07 11.20 5.08
N PHE A 196 -1.10 10.49 5.52
CA PHE A 196 -1.39 9.14 5.04
C PHE A 196 -1.84 9.11 3.59
N ARG A 197 -2.59 10.11 3.12
CA ARG A 197 -2.92 10.21 1.69
C ARG A 197 -1.66 10.34 0.84
N VAL A 198 -0.68 11.14 1.25
CA VAL A 198 0.61 11.25 0.54
C VAL A 198 1.31 9.90 0.52
N ARG A 199 1.35 9.19 1.66
CA ARG A 199 1.93 7.84 1.72
C ARG A 199 1.18 6.84 0.82
N ALA A 200 -0.15 6.88 0.79
CA ALA A 200 -0.98 6.03 -0.06
C ALA A 200 -0.72 6.27 -1.56
N VAL A 201 -0.46 7.52 -1.98
CA VAL A 201 -0.02 7.83 -3.35
C VAL A 201 1.33 7.16 -3.65
N THR A 202 2.29 7.21 -2.73
CA THR A 202 3.57 6.51 -2.90
C THR A 202 3.39 5.01 -3.02
N ILE A 203 2.56 4.41 -2.16
CA ILE A 203 2.25 2.97 -2.21
C ILE A 203 1.61 2.61 -3.55
N ASP A 204 0.62 3.36 -4.01
CA ASP A 204 -0.07 3.12 -5.28
C ASP A 204 0.87 3.19 -6.49
N ARG A 205 1.82 4.15 -6.48
CA ARG A 205 2.87 4.24 -7.50
C ARG A 205 3.77 3.01 -7.51
N VAL A 206 4.17 2.51 -6.34
CA VAL A 206 4.97 1.29 -6.22
C VAL A 206 4.19 0.08 -6.74
N MET A 207 2.93 -0.10 -6.32
CA MET A 207 2.12 -1.22 -6.79
C MET A 207 1.85 -1.15 -8.29
N SER A 208 1.63 0.05 -8.83
CA SER A 208 1.48 0.26 -10.27
C SER A 208 2.75 -0.12 -11.03
N TYR A 209 3.92 0.32 -10.56
CA TYR A 209 5.22 -0.04 -11.13
C TYR A 209 5.43 -1.57 -11.14
N LEU A 210 5.11 -2.23 -10.03
CA LEU A 210 5.22 -3.69 -9.91
C LEU A 210 4.24 -4.46 -10.80
N ASN A 211 3.09 -3.88 -11.11
CA ASN A 211 2.09 -4.52 -11.96
C ASN A 211 2.43 -4.39 -13.45
N THR A 212 3.05 -3.29 -13.86
CA THR A 212 3.45 -3.05 -15.26
C THR A 212 4.81 -3.66 -15.62
N SER A 213 5.59 -4.07 -14.62
CA SER A 213 6.93 -4.66 -14.79
C SER A 213 6.86 -6.18 -14.89
#